data_AF-A0A1I6L1H5-F1
#
_entry.id   AF-A0A1I6L1H5-F1
#
_cell.length_a   1.000
_cell.length_b   1.000
_cell.length_c   1.000
_cell.angle_alpha   90.00
_cell.angle_beta   90.00
_cell.angle_gamma   90.00
#
_symmetry.space_group_name_H-M   'P 1'
#
loop_
_entity.id
_entity.type
_entity.pdbx_description
1 polymer ?
#
loop_
_entity_poly.entity_id
_entity_poly.type
_entity_poly.pdbx_seq_one_letter_code
_entity_poly.pdbx_strand_id
1 'polypeptide(L)' 'MFGLWLLVRHFSGSDRETLVECRHCGTAVEPGADRCSACGHDGIATYEIE' A
#
# COMPACT_ATOMS: atom_id res chain seq x y z
N MET A 1 16.62 15.42 4.86
CA MET A 1 16.76 14.36 3.82
C MET A 1 16.16 13.11 4.43
N PHE A 2 14.97 12.60 4.10
CA PHE A 2 14.15 12.59 2.88
C PHE A 2 12.70 12.84 3.36
N GLY A 3 12.03 13.92 2.99
CA GLY A 3 11.64 14.20 1.61
C GLY A 3 10.20 13.69 1.45
N LEU A 4 9.23 14.59 1.56
CA LEU A 4 7.87 14.39 1.09
C LEU A 4 7.86 13.57 -0.21
N TRP A 5 7.42 12.32 -0.14
CA TRP A 5 6.89 11.57 -1.27
C TRP A 5 5.46 11.21 -0.86
N LEU A 6 4.52 12.11 -1.12
CA LEU A 6 3.65 12.03 -2.31
C LEU A 6 2.80 10.76 -2.22
N LEU A 7 1.63 10.81 -1.56
CA LEU A 7 0.38 11.15 -2.24
C LEU A 7 0.29 10.57 -3.67
N VAL A 8 0.33 9.24 -3.79
CA VAL A 8 -0.29 8.53 -4.90
C VAL A 8 -1.44 7.75 -4.26
N ARG A 9 -2.63 8.29 -4.02
CA ARG A 9 -3.59 8.86 -4.98
C ARG A 9 -3.60 8.12 -6.32
N HIS A 10 -3.82 6.81 -6.25
CA HIS A 10 -4.46 6.07 -7.32
C HIS A 10 -5.73 5.42 -6.80
N PHE A 11 -6.64 6.25 -6.27
CA PHE A 11 -7.98 5.83 -5.93
C PHE A 11 -8.82 5.84 -7.23
N SER A 12 -8.66 4.77 -8.00
CA SER A 12 -9.48 4.52 -9.20
C SER A 12 -10.78 3.89 -8.74
N GLY A 13 -11.83 4.72 -8.68
CA GLY A 13 -13.12 4.36 -8.14
C GLY A 13 -13.74 3.11 -8.76
N SER A 14 -14.13 2.17 -7.89
CA SER A 14 -15.13 1.14 -8.16
C SER A 14 -15.54 0.53 -6.82
N ASP A 15 -16.63 1.04 -6.22
CA ASP A 15 -17.50 0.54 -5.12
C ASP A 15 -17.00 -0.35 -3.95
N ARG A 16 -15.73 -0.76 -3.89
CA ARG A 16 -15.06 -1.49 -2.80
C ARG A 16 -13.59 -1.12 -2.78
N GLU A 17 -13.21 -0.18 -1.92
CA GLU A 17 -11.81 0.22 -1.76
C GLU A 17 -11.08 -0.85 -0.96
N THR A 18 -10.23 -1.63 -1.62
CA THR A 18 -9.25 -2.48 -0.94
C THR A 18 -7.92 -1.72 -0.85
N LEU A 19 -7.53 -1.35 0.37
CA LEU A 19 -6.23 -0.76 0.65
C LEU A 19 -5.24 -1.87 1.02
N VAL A 20 -4.08 -1.92 0.35
CA VAL A 20 -3.01 -2.85 0.67
C VAL A 20 -1.74 -2.08 0.97
N GLU A 21 -1.11 -2.32 2.12
CA GLU A 21 0.08 -1.60 2.57
C GLU A 21 1.09 -2.49 3.31
N CYS A 22 2.36 -2.05 3.32
CA CYS A 22 3.40 -2.67 4.10
C CYS A 22 3.34 -2.22 5.57
N ARG A 23 3.23 -3.17 6.50
CA ARG A 23 3.24 -2.92 7.96
C ARG A 23 4.55 -2.36 8.48
N HIS A 24 5.65 -2.52 7.72
CA HIS A 24 6.97 -2.06 8.15
C HIS A 24 7.24 -0.60 7.73
N CYS A 25 6.93 -0.23 6.49
CA CYS A 25 7.28 1.10 5.96
C CYS A 25 6.08 1.96 5.53
N GLY A 26 4.86 1.44 5.59
CA GLY A 26 3.64 2.15 5.20
C GLY A 26 3.48 2.36 3.69
N THR A 27 4.34 1.77 2.86
CA THR A 27 4.22 1.85 1.41
C THR A 27 3.00 1.06 0.95
N ALA A 28 2.14 1.65 0.12
CA ALA A 28 1.06 0.93 -0.55
C ALA A 28 1.65 -0.13 -1.47
N VAL A 29 1.05 -1.31 -1.47
CA VAL A 29 1.54 -2.48 -2.19
C VAL A 29 0.46 -2.97 -3.15
N GLU A 30 0.86 -3.57 -4.26
CA GLU A 30 -0.10 -4.20 -5.16
C GLU A 30 -0.82 -5.38 -4.47
N PRO A 31 -2.12 -5.55 -4.69
CA PRO A 31 -2.86 -6.70 -4.17
C PRO A 31 -2.20 -8.02 -4.60
N GLY A 32 -1.96 -8.91 -3.64
CA GLY A 32 -1.36 -10.22 -3.89
C GLY A 32 0.16 -10.25 -3.91
N ALA A 33 0.86 -9.14 -3.63
CA ALA A 33 2.30 -9.18 -3.45
C ALA A 33 2.68 -9.80 -2.09
N ASP A 34 3.65 -10.72 -2.10
CA ASP A 34 4.17 -11.35 -0.88
C ASP A 34 5.22 -10.49 -0.15
N ARG A 35 5.80 -9.51 -0.84
CA ARG A 35 6.87 -8.64 -0.31
C ARG A 35 6.71 -7.21 -0.80
N CYS A 36 7.03 -6.26 0.08
CA CYS A 36 7.07 -4.85 -0.23
C CYS A 36 8.23 -4.55 -1.20
N SER A 37 7.91 -3.96 -2.34
CA SER A 37 8.91 -3.54 -3.34
C SER A 37 9.82 -2.41 -2.85
N ALA A 38 9.40 -1.63 -1.85
CA ALA A 38 10.18 -0.50 -1.33
C ALA A 38 11.18 -0.88 -0.23
N CYS A 39 10.80 -1.78 0.70
CA CYS A 39 11.67 -2.15 1.83
C CYS A 39 12.02 -3.64 1.91
N GLY A 40 11.40 -4.49 1.07
CA GLY A 40 11.68 -5.92 1.01
C GLY A 40 11.05 -6.77 2.12
N HIS A 41 10.30 -6.17 3.05
CA HIS A 41 9.59 -6.90 4.11
C HIS A 41 8.36 -7.62 3.56
N ASP A 42 8.02 -8.76 4.13
CA ASP A 42 6.85 -9.61 3.85
C ASP A 42 5.60 -9.25 4.67
N GLY A 43 5.67 -8.22 5.51
CA GLY A 43 4.57 -7.81 6.37
C GLY A 43 3.57 -6.97 5.59
N ILE A 44 2.60 -7.61 4.93
CA ILE A 44 1.56 -6.95 4.12
C ILE A 44 0.21 -6.97 4.87
N ALA A 45 -0.48 -5.83 4.89
CA ALA A 45 -1.81 -5.67 5.44
C ALA A 45 -2.79 -5.31 4.33
N THR A 46 -3.99 -5.90 4.39
CA THR A 46 -5.10 -5.62 3.47
C THR A 46 -6.29 -5.17 4.30
N TYR A 47 -6.94 -4.09 3.86
CA TYR A 47 -8.11 -3.50 4.48
C TYR A 47 -9.20 -3.40 3.43
N GLU A 48 -10.39 -3.87 3.78
CA GLU A 48 -11.62 -3.64 3.02
C GLU A 48 -12.32 -2.44 3.67
N ILE A 49 -12.56 -1.38 2.90
CA ILE A 49 -13.23 -0.17 3.36
C ILE A 49 -14.66 -0.19 2.81
N GLU A 50 -15.64 -0.11 3.71
CA GLU A 50 -17.08 0.06 3.44
C GLU A 50 -17.53 1.51 3.65
#